data_AF-A0A8T4QQL1-F1
#
_entry.id   AF-A0A8T4QQL1-F1
#
_cell.length_a   1.000
_cell.length_b   1.000
_cell.length_c   1.000
_cell.angle_alpha   90.00
_cell.angle_beta   90.00
_cell.angle_gamma   90.00
#
_symmetry.space_group_name_H-M   'P 1'
#
loop_
_entity.id
_entity.type
_entity.pdbx_description
1 polymer ?
#
loop_
_entity_poly.entity_id
_entity_poly.type
_entity_poly.pdbx_seq_one_letter_code
_entity_poly.pdbx_strand_id
1 'polypeptide(L)' 'MVQAIINLNEHENRVLQIVRGKFGLRNKTEAINLIINKFEEHFLEPELRPEYEKELLKIDKGKFKRFSNVEELRREIENV' A
#
# COMPACT_ATOMS: atom_id res chain seq x y z
N MET A 1 5.17 21.51 5.23
CA MET A 1 3.76 21.28 4.83
C MET A 1 3.61 21.73 3.39
N VAL A 2 3.07 20.88 2.52
CA VAL A 2 2.76 21.23 1.13
C VAL A 2 1.31 21.67 1.05
N GLN A 3 1.01 22.73 0.30
CA GLN A 3 -0.36 23.20 0.05
C GLN A 3 -0.75 22.86 -1.38
N ALA A 4 -1.97 22.39 -1.58
CA ALA A 4 -2.52 22.08 -2.90
C ALA A 4 -3.89 22.72 -3.05
N ILE A 5 -4.16 23.28 -4.24
CA ILE A 5 -5.49 23.74 -4.65
C ILE A 5 -6.10 22.62 -5.48
N ILE A 6 -7.28 22.15 -5.09
CA ILE A 6 -8.02 21.09 -5.78
C ILE A 6 -9.39 21.59 -6.19
N ASN A 7 -9.81 21.23 -7.39
CA ASN A 7 -11.18 21.46 -7.86
C ASN A 7 -11.97 20.17 -7.64
N LEU A 8 -13.11 20.28 -6.97
CA LEU A 8 -14.00 19.16 -6.68
C LEU A 8 -15.33 19.41 -7.36
N ASN A 9 -15.87 18.40 -8.04
CA ASN A 9 -17.24 18.42 -8.51
C ASN A 9 -18.23 18.21 -7.35
N GLU A 10 -19.52 18.40 -7.62
CA GLU A 10 -20.57 18.28 -6.60
C GLU A 10 -20.60 16.89 -5.94
N HIS A 11 -20.36 15.84 -6.74
CA HIS A 11 -20.37 14.46 -6.26
C HIS A 11 -19.20 14.21 -5.29
N GLU A 12 -17.97 14.56 -5.67
CA GLU A 12 -16.77 14.41 -4.85
C GLU A 12 -16.89 15.19 -3.53
N ASN A 13 -17.43 16.42 -3.59
CA ASN A 13 -17.68 17.22 -2.40
C ASN A 13 -18.72 16.58 -1.45
N ARG A 14 -19.74 15.92 -2.00
CA ARG A 14 -20.74 15.19 -1.20
C ARG A 14 -20.13 13.95 -0.55
N VAL A 15 -19.30 13.20 -1.27
CA VAL A 15 -18.56 12.06 -0.72
C VAL A 15 -17.67 12.50 0.45
N LEU A 16 -16.89 13.58 0.29
CA LEU A 16 -16.05 14.11 1.36
C LEU A 16 -16.85 14.54 2.60
N GLN A 17 -18.04 15.10 2.42
CA GLN A 17 -18.90 15.44 3.55
C GLN A 17 -19.42 14.23 4.31
N ILE A 18 -19.76 13.14 3.59
CA ILE A 18 -20.17 11.87 4.22
C ILE A 18 -19.01 11.28 5.01
N VAL A 19 -17.80 11.24 4.44
CA VAL A 19 -16.60 10.77 5.14
C VAL A 19 -16.33 11.62 6.38
N ARG A 20 -16.35 12.95 6.24
CA ARG A 20 -16.16 13.88 7.36
C ARG A 20 -17.16 13.61 8.50
N GLY A 21 -18.44 13.46 8.16
CA GLY A 21 -19.50 13.18 9.15
C GLY A 21 -19.34 11.82 9.80
N LYS A 22 -19.08 10.76 9.02
CA LYS A 22 -18.93 9.39 9.50
C LYS A 22 -17.77 9.23 10.50
N PHE A 23 -16.67 9.94 10.29
CA PHE A 23 -15.48 9.85 11.13
C PHE A 23 -15.33 11.01 12.13
N GLY A 24 -16.34 11.88 12.27
CA GLY A 24 -16.31 12.99 13.22
C GLY A 24 -15.23 14.04 12.97
N LEU A 25 -14.82 14.22 11.71
CA LEU A 25 -13.71 15.09 11.32
C LEU A 25 -14.15 16.55 11.27
N ARG A 26 -13.23 17.48 11.54
CA ARG A 26 -13.53 18.91 11.70
C ARG A 26 -13.65 19.63 10.36
N ASN A 27 -12.84 19.25 9.39
CA ASN A 27 -12.75 19.93 8.09
C ASN A 27 -12.56 18.95 6.93
N LYS A 28 -12.67 19.46 5.71
CA LYS A 28 -12.51 18.64 4.49
C LYS A 28 -11.06 18.15 4.31
N THR A 29 -10.08 18.92 4.78
CA THR A 29 -8.66 18.55 4.71
C THR A 29 -8.37 17.29 5.52
N GLU A 30 -8.91 17.18 6.73
CA GLU A 30 -8.82 15.96 7.56
C GLU A 30 -9.46 14.76 6.86
N ALA A 31 -10.61 14.97 6.18
CA ALA A 31 -11.26 13.91 5.41
C ALA A 31 -10.41 13.45 4.22
N ILE A 32 -9.77 14.38 3.51
CA ILE A 32 -8.85 14.05 2.41
C ILE A 32 -7.63 13.28 2.94
N ASN A 33 -7.02 13.73 4.04
CA ASN A 33 -5.88 13.03 4.65
C ASN A 33 -6.26 11.61 5.07
N LEU A 34 -7.44 11.41 5.66
CA LEU A 34 -7.92 10.08 6.02
C LEU A 34 -8.08 9.18 4.78
N ILE A 35 -8.62 9.72 3.68
CA ILE A 35 -8.78 8.98 2.43
C ILE A 35 -7.43 8.59 1.85
N ILE A 36 -6.44 9.50 1.86
CA ILE A 36 -5.08 9.21 1.39
C ILE A 36 -4.47 8.09 2.22
N ASN A 37 -4.55 8.16 3.56
CA ASN A 37 -4.02 7.10 4.42
C ASN A 37 -4.72 5.76 4.18
N LYS A 38 -6.04 5.77 3.99
CA LYS A 38 -6.78 4.55 3.64
C LYS A 38 -6.40 4.02 2.26
N PHE A 39 -6.13 4.91 1.32
CA PHE A 39 -5.65 4.52 0.00
C PHE A 39 -4.25 3.88 0.10
N GLU A 40 -3.37 4.46 0.90
CA GLU A 40 -2.05 3.90 1.20
C GLU A 40 -2.16 2.51 1.85
N GLU A 41 -2.96 2.35 2.91
CA GLU A 41 -3.15 1.08 3.60
C GLU A 41 -3.72 -0.04 2.71
N HIS A 42 -4.59 0.31 1.76
CA HIS A 42 -5.37 -0.68 0.99
C HIS A 42 -4.89 -0.91 -0.44
N PHE A 43 -4.22 0.07 -1.06
CA PHE A 43 -3.92 0.05 -2.50
C PHE A 43 -2.46 0.33 -2.83
N LEU A 44 -1.72 0.97 -1.93
CA LEU A 44 -0.28 1.06 -2.09
C LEU A 44 0.33 -0.12 -1.35
N GLU A 45 1.25 -0.84 -2.00
CA GLU A 45 2.19 -1.63 -1.21
C GLU A 45 2.84 -0.65 -0.23
N PRO A 46 2.87 -0.94 1.09
CA PRO A 46 3.59 -0.08 2.01
C PRO A 46 4.98 0.11 1.40
N GLU A 47 5.42 1.36 1.24
CA GLU A 47 6.78 1.66 0.78
C GLU A 47 7.72 0.64 1.41
N LEU A 48 8.61 0.02 0.60
CA LEU A 48 9.52 -1.06 1.00
C LEU A 48 9.89 -0.89 2.46
N ARG A 49 9.16 -1.58 3.35
CA ARG A 49 9.31 -1.31 4.79
C ARG A 49 10.80 -1.52 5.08
N PRO A 50 11.47 -0.66 5.86
CA PRO A 50 12.89 -0.85 6.14
C PRO A 50 13.20 -2.26 6.67
N GLU A 51 12.22 -2.92 7.29
CA GLU A 51 12.30 -4.35 7.64
C GLU A 51 12.30 -5.27 6.41
N TYR A 52 11.40 -5.04 5.44
CA TYR A 52 11.31 -5.84 4.21
C TYR A 52 12.53 -5.64 3.30
N GLU A 53 13.10 -4.44 3.22
CA GLU A 53 14.37 -4.20 2.54
C GLU A 53 15.51 -5.04 3.15
N LYS A 54 15.59 -5.11 4.48
CA LYS A 54 16.59 -5.95 5.17
C LYS A 54 16.38 -7.43 4.89
N GLU A 55 15.14 -7.89 4.84
CA GLU A 55 14.82 -9.28 4.49
C GLU A 55 15.19 -9.59 3.03
N LEU A 56 14.88 -8.69 2.09
CA LEU A 56 15.28 -8.85 0.69
C LEU A 56 16.81 -8.88 0.53
N LEU A 57 17.55 -8.01 1.24
CA LEU A 57 19.02 -8.01 1.22
C LEU A 57 19.63 -9.26 1.87
N LYS A 58 18.94 -9.90 2.82
CA LYS A 58 19.34 -11.21 3.37
C LYS A 58 19.08 -12.32 2.36
N ILE A 59 17.95 -12.27 1.67
CA ILE A 59 17.59 -13.23 0.62
C ILE A 59 18.60 -13.12 -0.53
N ASP A 60 18.98 -11.90 -0.95
CA ASP A 60 20.00 -11.62 -1.99
C ASP A 60 21.38 -12.21 -1.66
N LYS A 61 21.72 -12.30 -0.37
CA LYS A 61 22.98 -12.92 0.10
C LYS A 61 22.84 -14.41 0.41
N GLY A 62 21.65 -14.98 0.23
CA GLY A 62 21.32 -16.37 0.53
C GLY A 62 21.90 -17.36 -0.48
N LYS A 63 21.72 -18.65 -0.18
CA LYS A 63 22.04 -19.73 -1.13
C LYS A 63 20.89 -19.89 -2.11
N PHE A 64 21.13 -19.50 -3.36
CA PHE A 64 20.19 -19.74 -4.44
C PHE A 64 20.43 -21.10 -5.09
N LYS A 65 19.35 -21.84 -5.33
CA LYS A 65 19.34 -23.00 -6.21
C LYS A 65 18.76 -22.56 -7.54
N ARG A 66 19.53 -22.72 -8.62
CA ARG A 66 19.06 -22.42 -9.97
C ARG A 66 18.29 -23.62 -10.49
N PHE A 67 17.06 -23.39 -10.90
CA PHE A 67 16.23 -24.41 -11.53
C PHE A 67 16.14 -24.14 -13.02
N SER A 68 16.14 -25.20 -13.81
CA SER A 68 16.11 -25.09 -15.28
C SER A 68 14.68 -25.04 -15.82
N ASN A 69 13.69 -25.44 -15.02
CA ASN A 69 12.27 -25.39 -15.36
C ASN A 69 11.40 -25.33 -14.09
N VAL A 70 10.13 -24.94 -14.27
CA VAL A 70 9.15 -24.77 -13.18
C VAL A 70 8.79 -26.10 -12.52
N GLU A 71 8.83 -27.21 -13.27
CA GLU A 71 8.53 -28.55 -12.74
C GLU A 71 9.58 -29.03 -11.72
N GLU A 72 10.86 -28.72 -11.95
CA GLU A 72 11.96 -29.02 -11.04
C GLU A 72 11.82 -28.24 -9.72
N LEU A 73 11.46 -26.95 -9.82
CA LEU A 73 11.15 -26.12 -8.65
C LEU A 73 9.96 -26.69 -7.86
N ARG A 74 8.88 -27.07 -8.57
CA ARG A 74 7.65 -27.58 -7.96
C ARG A 74 7.92 -28.88 -7.18
N ARG A 75 8.72 -29.79 -7.73
CA ARG A 75 9.12 -31.03 -7.05
C ARG A 75 9.91 -30.80 -5.76
N GLU A 76 10.71 -29.74 -5.67
CA GLU A 76 11.46 -29.44 -4.45
C GLU A 76 10.55 -28.89 -3.34
N ILE A 77 9.58 -28.04 -3.70
CA ILE A 77 8.72 -27.34 -2.73
C ILE A 77 7.56 -28.24 -2.26
N GLU A 78 7.01 -29.08 -3.14
CA GLU A 78 5.83 -29.91 -2.84
C GLU A 78 6.19 -31.26 -2.17
N ASN A 79 7.48 -31.63 -2.08
CA ASN A 79 7.94 -32.85 -1.39
C ASN A 79 8.36 -32.61 0.08
N VAL A 80 7.86 -31.53 0.72
CA VAL A 80 8.04 -31.24 2.15
C VAL A 80 6.74 -31.46 2.91
#